data_AF-A0A1G6R0X3-F1
#
_entry.id   AF-A0A1G6R0X3-F1
#
_cell.length_a   1.000
_cell.length_b   1.000
_cell.length_c   1.000
_cell.angle_alpha   90.00
_cell.angle_beta   90.00
_cell.angle_gamma   90.00
#
_symmetry.space_group_name_H-M   'P 1'
#
loop_
_entity.id
_entity.type
_entity.pdbx_description
1 polymer ?
#
loop_
_entity_poly.entity_id
_entity_poly.type
_entity_poly.pdbx_seq_one_letter_code
_entity_poly.pdbx_strand_id
1 'polypeptide(L)'
;MDCIAIVGLLCLANPTSVILSPPSTIYRYADIVIGTAKAEIILSSDNLSEFDLRRMARACKDATCVWYHKYCERTPSEVTCSYTLNYSSYAKVLRLSASNAASFGMAEQSIGLIDRRGRDAAVVPLSLLSEVSADAQPPTCRHSGRGPQCTEGNGS
;
A
#
# COMPACT_ATOMS: atom_id res chain seq x y z
N MET A 1 -10.63 10.67 10.43
CA MET A 1 -10.11 9.32 10.67
C MET A 1 -9.12 9.47 11.79
N ASP A 2 -9.43 8.90 12.95
CA ASP A 2 -8.59 9.03 14.13
C ASP A 2 -7.61 7.85 14.17
N CYS A 3 -6.31 8.13 14.20
CA CYS A 3 -5.27 7.10 14.17
C CYS A 3 -4.97 6.61 15.59
N ILE A 4 -5.03 5.29 15.81
CA ILE A 4 -4.71 4.67 17.11
C ILE A 4 -3.26 4.14 17.11
N ALA A 5 -2.74 3.76 15.95
CA ALA A 5 -1.34 3.40 15.79
C ALA A 5 -0.79 3.89 14.43
N ILE A 6 0.52 4.13 14.40
CA ILE A 6 1.27 4.45 13.18
C ILE A 6 2.34 3.39 12.98
N VAL A 7 2.31 2.70 11.84
CA VAL A 7 3.28 1.67 11.47
C VAL A 7 3.85 2.02 10.10
N GLY A 8 5.11 2.46 10.06
CA GLY A 8 5.70 3.04 8.86
C GLY A 8 4.97 4.34 8.46
N LEU A 9 4.28 4.33 7.32
CA LEU A 9 3.44 5.42 6.81
C LEU A 9 1.94 5.04 6.79
N LEU A 10 1.54 4.07 7.61
CA LEU A 10 0.14 3.65 7.71
C LEU A 10 -0.47 4.12 9.02
N CYS A 11 -1.66 4.71 8.93
CA CYS A 11 -2.57 5.00 10.01
C CYS A 11 -3.51 3.80 10.19
N LEU A 12 -3.58 3.26 11.39
CA LEU A 12 -4.44 2.14 11.73
C LEU A 12 -5.53 2.59 12.71
N ALA A 13 -6.78 2.33 12.36
CA ALA A 13 -7.91 2.45 13.27
C ALA A 13 -8.19 1.09 13.93
N ASN A 14 -8.19 1.06 15.26
CA ASN A 14 -8.54 -0.09 16.09
C ASN A 14 -7.77 -1.39 15.78
N PRO A 15 -6.43 -1.40 15.70
CA PRO A 15 -5.68 -2.64 15.57
C PRO A 15 -5.83 -3.50 16.84
N THR A 16 -6.13 -4.79 16.67
CA THR A 16 -6.18 -5.75 17.79
C THR A 16 -4.78 -6.20 18.20
N SER A 17 -3.88 -6.35 17.22
CA SER A 17 -2.46 -6.63 17.47
C SER A 17 -1.59 -6.06 16.37
N VAL A 18 -0.35 -5.73 16.75
CA VAL A 18 0.72 -5.32 15.83
C VAL A 18 1.99 -6.03 16.28
N ILE A 19 2.52 -6.92 15.45
CA ILE A 19 3.76 -7.65 15.70
C ILE A 19 4.77 -7.18 14.68
N LEU A 20 5.87 -6.60 15.16
CA LEU A 20 6.97 -6.14 14.31
C LEU A 20 8.02 -7.23 14.21
N SER A 21 8.54 -7.43 13.01
CA SER A 21 9.72 -8.28 12.82
C SER A 21 10.91 -7.75 13.61
N PRO A 22 11.84 -8.62 14.03
CA PRO A 22 13.12 -8.19 14.58
C PRO A 22 13.83 -7.21 13.64
N PRO A 23 14.68 -6.32 14.16
CA PRO A 23 15.50 -5.42 13.34
C PRO A 23 16.34 -6.20 12.32
N SER A 24 16.15 -5.90 11.04
CA SER A 24 16.99 -6.37 9.94
C SER A 24 17.38 -5.18 9.06
N THR A 25 18.50 -5.30 8.36
CA THR A 25 19.07 -4.24 7.51
C THR A 25 18.41 -4.13 6.14
N ILE A 26 17.63 -5.13 5.70
CA ILE A 26 17.17 -5.25 4.30
C ILE A 26 15.63 -5.27 4.20
N TYR A 27 14.98 -6.00 5.09
CA TYR A 27 13.52 -6.13 5.15
C TYR A 27 13.05 -6.08 6.58
N ARG A 28 11.99 -5.31 6.83
CA ARG A 28 11.18 -5.42 8.04
C ARG A 28 9.76 -5.73 7.63
N TYR A 29 9.07 -6.50 8.43
CA TYR A 29 7.65 -6.72 8.24
C TYR A 29 6.87 -6.39 9.51
N ALA A 30 5.60 -6.05 9.33
CA ALA A 30 4.67 -5.87 10.42
C ALA A 30 3.41 -6.67 10.12
N ASP A 31 3.09 -7.59 11.02
CA ASP A 31 1.83 -8.33 11.02
C ASP A 31 0.82 -7.60 11.89
N ILE A 32 -0.31 -7.26 11.30
CA ILE A 32 -1.37 -6.49 11.95
C ILE A 32 -2.66 -7.30 11.87
N VAL A 33 -3.38 -7.35 12.99
CA VAL A 33 -4.74 -7.89 13.04
C VAL A 33 -5.73 -6.75 13.24
N ILE A 34 -6.73 -6.66 12.36
CA ILE A 34 -7.81 -5.66 12.41
C ILE A 34 -9.13 -6.41 12.38
N GLY A 35 -9.81 -6.51 13.53
CA GLY A 35 -10.97 -7.38 13.67
C GLY A 35 -10.62 -8.82 13.31
N THR A 36 -11.22 -9.35 12.24
CA THR A 36 -10.95 -10.70 11.71
C THR A 36 -10.03 -10.72 10.49
N ALA A 37 -9.54 -9.56 10.05
CA ALA A 37 -8.62 -9.45 8.92
C ALA A 37 -7.17 -9.42 9.39
N LYS A 38 -6.26 -9.81 8.48
CA LYS A 38 -4.81 -9.75 8.66
C LYS A 38 -4.21 -8.85 7.61
N ALA A 39 -3.35 -7.94 8.04
CA ALA A 39 -2.54 -7.11 7.16
C ALA A 39 -1.05 -7.40 7.41
N GLU A 40 -0.29 -7.64 6.35
CA GLU A 40 1.16 -7.77 6.37
C GLU A 40 1.74 -6.59 5.61
N ILE A 41 2.60 -5.82 6.28
CA ILE A 41 3.33 -4.72 5.64
C ILE A 41 4.76 -5.18 5.42
N ILE A 42 5.24 -5.05 4.20
CA ILE A 42 6.66 -5.25 3.88
C ILE A 42 7.31 -3.89 3.74
N LEU A 43 8.16 -3.58 4.71
CA LEU A 43 9.03 -2.42 4.70
C LEU A 43 10.39 -2.83 4.13
N SER A 44 10.74 -2.34 2.95
CA SER A 44 12.04 -2.60 2.33
C SER A 44 12.81 -1.31 2.16
N SER A 45 14.07 -1.30 2.60
CA SER A 45 15.00 -0.19 2.40
C SER A 45 15.72 -0.26 1.05
N ASP A 46 15.66 -1.41 0.38
CA ASP A 46 16.43 -1.65 -0.83
C ASP A 46 15.62 -1.27 -2.08
N ASN A 47 16.36 -0.76 -3.06
CA ASN A 47 15.84 -0.17 -4.28
C ASN A 47 15.29 -1.26 -5.23
N LEU A 48 14.16 -1.87 -4.87
CA LEU A 48 13.32 -2.65 -5.78
C LEU A 48 12.89 -1.76 -6.96
N SER A 49 12.94 -2.34 -8.16
CA SER A 49 12.61 -1.78 -9.47
C SER A 49 11.68 -0.55 -9.44
N GLU A 50 12.03 0.48 -10.20
CA GLU A 50 11.16 1.65 -10.40
C GLU A 50 9.82 1.24 -10.99
N PHE A 51 8.74 1.74 -10.41
CA PHE A 51 7.39 1.52 -10.93
C PHE A 51 7.09 2.49 -12.06
N ASP A 52 6.43 2.01 -13.12
CA ASP A 52 5.93 2.88 -14.19
C ASP A 52 4.65 3.57 -13.73
N LEU A 53 4.78 4.76 -13.15
CA LEU A 53 3.67 5.51 -12.56
C LEU A 53 2.53 5.82 -13.53
N ARG A 54 2.80 5.85 -14.84
CA ARG A 54 1.79 6.09 -15.88
C ARG A 54 0.81 4.92 -16.02
N ARG A 55 1.26 3.73 -15.61
CA ARG A 55 0.49 2.48 -15.64
C ARG A 55 -0.04 2.09 -14.26
N MET A 56 0.28 2.88 -13.23
CA MET A 56 -0.31 2.72 -11.90
C MET A 56 -1.60 3.53 -11.81
N ALA A 57 -2.54 3.03 -11.02
CA ALA A 57 -3.75 3.76 -10.66
C ALA A 57 -3.40 4.95 -9.75
N ARG A 58 -4.25 5.96 -9.72
CA ARG A 58 -4.09 7.15 -8.87
C ARG A 58 -5.37 7.41 -8.07
N ALA A 59 -5.23 7.53 -6.75
CA ALA A 59 -6.31 7.91 -5.85
C ALA A 59 -5.90 9.19 -5.12
N CYS A 60 -6.84 10.13 -4.99
CA CYS A 60 -6.59 11.40 -4.32
C CYS A 60 -7.62 11.64 -3.22
N LYS A 61 -7.17 12.28 -2.15
CA LYS A 61 -8.02 12.86 -1.12
C LYS A 61 -7.43 14.21 -0.74
N ASP A 62 -8.25 15.25 -0.82
CA ASP A 62 -7.82 16.64 -0.68
C ASP A 62 -6.67 16.95 -1.66
N ALA A 63 -5.57 17.53 -1.18
CA ALA A 63 -4.37 17.83 -1.99
C ALA A 63 -3.39 16.65 -2.11
N THR A 64 -3.70 15.50 -1.52
CA THR A 64 -2.80 14.33 -1.45
C THR A 64 -3.24 13.27 -2.44
N CYS A 65 -2.30 12.79 -3.26
CA CYS A 65 -2.52 11.71 -4.20
C CYS A 65 -1.51 10.60 -4.03
N VAL A 66 -1.99 9.36 -4.16
CA VAL A 66 -1.17 8.15 -4.10
C VAL A 66 -1.27 7.42 -5.42
N TRP A 67 -0.12 7.04 -5.97
CA TRP A 67 -0.03 6.08 -7.07
C TRP A 67 0.11 4.68 -6.49
N TYR A 68 -0.74 3.77 -6.97
CA TYR A 68 -0.84 2.43 -6.43
C TYR A 68 -1.12 1.40 -7.52
N HIS A 69 -0.76 0.17 -7.22
CA HIS A 69 -1.18 -1.01 -7.96
C HIS A 69 -1.84 -1.95 -6.97
N LYS A 70 -3.12 -2.29 -7.21
CA LYS A 70 -3.86 -3.23 -6.38
C LYS A 70 -4.17 -4.47 -7.19
N TYR A 71 -3.77 -5.63 -6.69
CA TYR A 71 -4.13 -6.92 -7.26
C TYR A 71 -4.83 -7.74 -6.19
N CYS A 72 -5.94 -8.38 -6.55
CA CYS A 72 -6.77 -9.13 -5.62
C CYS A 72 -7.00 -10.55 -6.09
N GLU A 73 -6.84 -11.49 -5.18
CA GLU A 73 -7.18 -12.89 -5.34
C GLU A 73 -8.34 -13.23 -4.43
N ARG A 74 -9.31 -13.98 -4.96
CA ARG A 74 -10.45 -14.45 -4.20
C ARG A 74 -10.52 -15.96 -4.30
N THR A 75 -10.47 -16.61 -3.15
CA THR A 75 -10.85 -18.00 -2.98
C THR A 75 -12.24 -18.05 -2.32
N PRO A 76 -12.90 -19.22 -2.26
CA PRO A 76 -14.18 -19.35 -1.56
C PRO A 76 -14.13 -18.96 -0.08
N SER A 77 -12.96 -19.04 0.56
CA SER A 77 -12.77 -18.81 2.00
C SER A 77 -11.97 -17.56 2.35
N GLU A 78 -11.42 -16.85 1.36
CA GLU A 78 -10.53 -15.72 1.61
C GLU A 78 -10.51 -14.73 0.43
N VAL A 79 -10.48 -13.45 0.77
CA VAL A 79 -10.13 -12.35 -0.13
C VAL A 79 -8.78 -11.81 0.30
N THR A 80 -7.81 -11.83 -0.60
CA THR A 80 -6.48 -11.27 -0.39
C THR A 80 -6.22 -10.21 -1.45
N CYS A 81 -5.80 -9.02 -1.04
CA CYS A 81 -5.32 -8.00 -1.98
C CYS A 81 -3.94 -7.50 -1.58
N SER A 82 -3.08 -7.35 -2.58
CA SER A 82 -1.77 -6.74 -2.48
C SER A 82 -1.83 -5.32 -3.04
N TYR A 83 -1.40 -4.36 -2.25
CA TYR A 83 -1.27 -2.95 -2.59
C TYR A 83 0.22 -2.64 -2.71
N THR A 84 0.67 -2.44 -3.94
CA THR A 84 2.00 -1.88 -4.20
C THR A 84 1.87 -0.37 -4.28
N LEU A 85 2.66 0.33 -3.47
CA LEU A 85 2.53 1.77 -3.27
C LEU A 85 3.82 2.46 -3.73
N ASN A 86 3.68 3.53 -4.52
CA ASN A 86 4.81 4.39 -4.84
C ASN A 86 4.98 5.46 -3.76
N TYR A 87 5.53 5.07 -2.60
CA TYR A 87 5.96 5.99 -1.54
C TYR A 87 7.47 5.99 -1.41
N SER A 88 8.06 7.17 -1.21
CA SER A 88 9.51 7.40 -1.29
C SER A 88 10.34 6.85 -0.13
N SER A 89 9.73 6.23 0.88
CA SER A 89 10.44 6.04 2.16
C SER A 89 10.48 4.60 2.64
N TYR A 90 9.36 3.93 2.93
CA TYR A 90 9.49 2.64 3.65
C TYR A 90 8.44 1.57 3.35
N ALA A 91 7.24 1.86 2.84
CA ALA A 91 6.25 0.83 2.53
C ALA A 91 6.08 0.66 1.02
N LYS A 92 6.54 -0.49 0.49
CA LYS A 92 6.40 -0.81 -0.94
C LYS A 92 5.22 -1.72 -1.21
N VAL A 93 4.93 -2.65 -0.29
CA VAL A 93 3.86 -3.63 -0.43
C VAL A 93 3.10 -3.78 0.88
N LEU A 94 1.78 -3.69 0.81
CA LEU A 94 0.85 -4.06 1.86
C LEU A 94 -0.02 -5.21 1.34
N ARG A 95 -0.11 -6.31 2.07
CA ARG A 95 -1.03 -7.41 1.78
C ARG A 95 -2.12 -7.42 2.83
N LEU A 96 -3.38 -7.35 2.40
CA LEU A 96 -4.56 -7.43 3.26
C LEU A 96 -5.34 -8.69 2.92
N SER A 97 -5.63 -9.52 3.92
CA SER A 97 -6.36 -10.78 3.79
C SER A 97 -7.50 -10.83 4.78
N ALA A 98 -8.67 -11.29 4.33
CA ALA A 98 -9.83 -11.48 5.19
C ALA A 98 -10.71 -12.63 4.70
N SER A 99 -11.47 -13.25 5.60
CA SER A 99 -12.26 -14.46 5.31
C SER A 99 -13.45 -14.24 4.36
N ASN A 100 -13.86 -13.00 4.12
CA ASN A 100 -14.93 -12.66 3.19
C ASN A 100 -14.87 -11.19 2.75
N ALA A 101 -15.73 -10.82 1.79
CA ALA A 101 -15.76 -9.48 1.22
C ALA A 101 -16.14 -8.39 2.24
N ALA A 102 -17.03 -8.68 3.18
CA ALA A 102 -17.49 -7.71 4.16
C ALA A 102 -16.38 -7.42 5.20
N SER A 103 -15.73 -8.46 5.72
CA SER A 103 -14.59 -8.28 6.64
C SER A 103 -13.41 -7.61 5.95
N PHE A 104 -13.17 -7.91 4.67
CA PHE A 104 -12.17 -7.21 3.86
C PHE A 104 -12.47 -5.71 3.75
N GLY A 105 -13.69 -5.34 3.36
CA GLY A 105 -14.07 -3.92 3.18
C GLY A 105 -13.96 -3.11 4.48
N MET A 106 -14.32 -3.69 5.62
CA MET A 106 -14.14 -3.03 6.92
C MET A 106 -12.66 -2.83 7.28
N ALA A 107 -11.82 -3.84 7.03
CA ALA A 107 -10.39 -3.73 7.28
C ALA A 107 -9.73 -2.71 6.35
N GLU A 108 -10.13 -2.67 5.09
CA GLU A 108 -9.66 -1.69 4.10
C GLU A 108 -10.02 -0.25 4.51
N GLN A 109 -11.22 -0.02 5.06
CA GLN A 109 -11.62 1.28 5.61
C GLN A 109 -10.85 1.66 6.88
N SER A 110 -10.28 0.69 7.59
CA SER A 110 -9.58 0.89 8.87
C SER A 110 -8.09 1.21 8.70
N ILE A 111 -7.57 1.11 7.47
CA ILE A 111 -6.18 1.44 7.15
C ILE A 111 -6.15 2.69 6.27
N GLY A 112 -5.32 3.65 6.65
CA GLY A 112 -5.06 4.85 5.87
C GLY A 112 -3.57 5.02 5.57
N LEU A 113 -3.27 5.57 4.41
CA LEU A 113 -1.93 5.98 3.98
C LEU A 113 -1.68 7.40 4.45
N ILE A 114 -0.60 7.61 5.18
CA ILE A 114 -0.18 8.92 5.67
C ILE A 114 0.77 9.53 4.64
N ASP A 115 0.36 10.63 4.01
CA ASP A 115 1.29 11.50 3.30
C ASP A 115 1.65 12.70 4.19
N ARG A 116 2.94 12.94 4.37
CA ARG A 116 3.45 14.10 5.10
C ARG A 116 4.03 15.10 4.11
N ARG A 117 3.16 15.87 3.46
CA ARG A 117 3.56 17.06 2.70
C ARG A 117 3.39 18.30 3.57
N GLY A 118 4.45 18.74 4.22
CA GLY A 118 4.45 19.95 5.06
C GLY A 118 3.96 19.71 6.49
N ARG A 119 3.22 20.68 7.05
CA ARG A 119 2.76 20.67 8.46
C ARG A 119 1.48 19.86 8.70
N ASP A 120 0.72 19.56 7.65
CA ASP A 120 -0.53 18.80 7.73
C ASP A 120 -0.31 17.39 7.17
N ALA A 121 -0.54 16.36 8.00
CA ALA A 121 -0.53 14.98 7.57
C ALA A 121 -1.92 14.62 7.04
N ALA A 122 -2.03 14.32 5.74
CA ALA A 122 -3.27 13.83 5.16
C ALA A 122 -3.32 12.30 5.26
N VAL A 123 -4.49 11.76 5.60
CA VAL A 123 -4.72 10.32 5.63
C VAL A 123 -5.63 9.92 4.48
N VAL A 124 -5.08 9.21 3.50
CA VAL A 124 -5.79 8.63 2.35
C VAL A 124 -6.23 7.20 2.70
N PRO A 125 -7.53 6.93 2.94
CA PRO A 125 -7.99 5.57 3.26
C PRO A 125 -7.69 4.59 2.13
N LEU A 126 -7.36 3.33 2.45
CA LEU A 126 -7.19 2.30 1.40
C LEU A 126 -8.47 2.07 0.61
N SER A 127 -9.64 2.32 1.20
CA SER A 127 -10.92 2.19 0.50
C SER A 127 -11.07 3.14 -0.71
N LEU A 128 -10.21 4.16 -0.84
CA LEU A 128 -10.13 5.01 -2.03
C LEU A 128 -9.27 4.39 -3.15
N LEU A 129 -8.50 3.34 -2.86
CA LEU A 129 -7.68 2.61 -3.82
C LEU A 129 -8.53 1.51 -4.47
N SER A 130 -9.55 1.93 -5.23
CA SER A 130 -10.60 1.05 -5.76
C SER A 130 -10.25 0.33 -7.06
N GLU A 131 -9.27 0.83 -7.83
CA GLU A 131 -8.91 0.25 -9.13
C GLU A 131 -8.11 -1.05 -8.93
N VAL A 132 -8.65 -2.16 -9.43
CA VAL A 132 -8.03 -3.48 -9.33
C VAL A 132 -7.40 -3.87 -10.67
N SER A 133 -6.11 -4.14 -10.64
CA SER A 133 -5.31 -4.63 -11.77
C SER A 133 -5.65 -6.09 -12.08
N ALA A 134 -5.61 -6.43 -13.36
CA ALA A 134 -5.64 -7.82 -13.82
C ALA A 134 -4.28 -8.52 -13.66
N ASP A 135 -3.18 -7.75 -13.61
CA ASP A 135 -1.83 -8.27 -13.49
C ASP A 135 -1.45 -8.45 -12.01
N ALA A 136 -0.85 -9.58 -11.68
CA ALA A 136 -0.38 -9.86 -10.32
C ALA A 136 0.81 -8.97 -9.89
N GLN A 137 1.61 -8.53 -10.87
CA GLN A 137 2.83 -7.77 -10.63
C GLN A 137 2.64 -6.30 -11.00
N PRO A 138 3.18 -5.36 -10.21
CA PRO A 138 3.11 -3.95 -10.53
C PRO A 138 3.90 -3.64 -11.81
N PRO A 139 3.44 -2.68 -12.63
CA PRO A 139 4.18 -2.27 -13.81
C PRO A 139 5.51 -1.62 -13.38
N THR A 140 6.61 -2.06 -14.00
CA THR A 140 7.95 -1.53 -13.74
C THR A 140 8.54 -0.89 -15.00
N CYS A 141 9.44 0.06 -14.80
CA CYS A 141 10.22 0.69 -15.86
C CYS A 141 11.70 0.78 -15.45
N ARG A 142 12.55 1.25 -16.36
CA ARG A 142 13.97 1.50 -16.11
C ARG A 142 14.35 2.91 -16.54
N HIS A 143 15.22 3.58 -15.79
CA HIS A 143 15.86 4.82 -16.25
C HIS A 143 16.86 4.63 -17.41
N SER A 144 17.40 3.42 -17.60
CA SER A 144 18.34 3.13 -18.70
C SER A 144 18.37 1.64 -19.11
N GLY A 145 18.94 1.34 -20.28
CA GLY A 145 19.12 -0.02 -20.79
C GLY A 145 17.96 -0.53 -21.66
N ARG A 146 17.91 -1.85 -21.94
CA ARG A 146 16.81 -2.46 -22.70
C ARG A 146 15.57 -2.68 -21.83
N GLY A 147 14.40 -2.26 -22.31
CA GLY A 147 13.09 -2.40 -21.64
C GLY A 147 12.26 -1.11 -21.68
N PRO A 148 11.03 -1.11 -21.11
CA PRO A 148 10.20 0.09 -20.99
C PRO A 148 10.92 1.17 -20.16
N GLN A 149 11.08 2.36 -20.74
CA GLN A 149 11.77 3.45 -20.06
C GLN A 149 10.84 4.23 -19.13
N CYS A 150 11.36 4.62 -17.97
CA CYS A 150 10.72 5.60 -17.11
C CYS A 150 10.89 6.97 -17.79
N THR A 151 9.95 7.35 -18.66
CA THR A 151 9.98 8.71 -19.22
C THR A 151 9.56 9.67 -18.13
N GLU A 152 10.35 10.72 -17.89
CA GLU A 152 9.96 11.83 -17.01
C GLU A 152 8.59 12.34 -17.47
N GLY A 153 7.59 12.21 -16.61
CA GLY A 153 6.32 12.90 -16.83
C GLY A 153 6.63 14.38 -16.77
N ASN A 154 6.65 15.04 -17.93
CA ASN A 154 6.62 16.50 -17.97
C ASN A 154 5.43 16.93 -17.11
N GLY A 155 5.74 17.64 -16.03
CA GLY A 155 4.73 18.28 -15.20
C GLY A 155 3.82 19.13 -16.07
N SER A 156 2.52 18.93 -15.92
CA SER A 156 1.47 19.85 -16.37
C SER A 156 0.32 19.71 -15.39
#